data_AF-D8Q3B9-F1
#
_entry.id   AF-D8Q3B9-F1
#
_cell.length_a   1.000
_cell.length_b   1.000
_cell.length_c   1.000
_cell.angle_alpha   90.00
_cell.angle_beta   90.00
_cell.angle_gamma   90.00
#
_symmetry.space_group_name_H-M   'P 1'
#
loop_
_entity.id
_entity.type
_entity.pdbx_description
1 polymer ?
#
loop_
_entity_poly.entity_id
_entity_poly.type
_entity_poly.pdbx_seq_one_letter_code
_entity_poly.pdbx_strand_id
1 'polypeptide(L)'
;MIAFIQHEAPEVFTKVLHKNVKFCCSKAYVREFLCCMGWGQRAATRAAQKLPENHQRLIYESLLREALVVRNFGVPDRLCLNTDQTQLVYQQGVDHTWNKHREAQVHVLGHEEKRTFTLVPGIAASGHKLPYQAVFAGQELLAEGKCAMLQRGDGSQIPVPPLG
;
A
#
# COMPACT_ATOMS: atom_id res chain seq x y z
N MET A 1 7.94 -8.63 -22.41
CA MET A 1 7.48 -9.08 -23.75
C MET A 1 8.47 -8.75 -24.85
N ILE A 2 8.85 -7.47 -25.07
CA ILE A 2 9.81 -7.10 -26.14
C ILE A 2 11.13 -7.85 -26.02
N ALA A 3 11.75 -7.88 -24.82
CA ALA A 3 13.00 -8.60 -24.59
C ALA A 3 12.92 -10.10 -24.93
N PHE A 4 11.78 -10.75 -24.61
CA PHE A 4 11.56 -12.15 -24.96
C PHE A 4 11.41 -12.36 -26.46
N ILE A 5 10.65 -11.51 -27.16
CA ILE A 5 10.52 -11.60 -28.63
C ILE A 5 11.87 -11.34 -29.30
N GLN A 6 12.67 -10.41 -28.79
CA GLN A 6 14.01 -10.13 -29.31
C GLN A 6 14.99 -11.30 -29.16
N HIS A 7 14.83 -12.11 -28.10
CA HIS A 7 15.66 -13.28 -27.86
C HIS A 7 15.19 -14.51 -28.64
N GLU A 8 13.89 -14.82 -28.57
CA GLU A 8 13.32 -16.07 -29.08
C GLU A 8 12.91 -16.00 -30.56
N ALA A 9 12.58 -14.81 -31.07
CA ALA A 9 12.09 -14.63 -32.44
C ALA A 9 12.45 -13.24 -33.00
N PRO A 10 13.76 -12.89 -33.10
CA PRO A 10 14.21 -11.58 -33.57
C PRO A 10 13.74 -11.25 -35.00
N GLU A 11 13.50 -12.27 -35.82
CA GLU A 11 13.03 -12.14 -37.20
C GLU A 11 11.66 -11.46 -37.33
N VAL A 12 10.87 -11.44 -36.25
CA VAL A 12 9.58 -10.75 -36.22
C VAL A 12 9.73 -9.24 -36.39
N PHE A 13 10.83 -8.65 -35.90
CA PHE A 13 11.08 -7.21 -36.01
C PHE A 13 11.73 -6.80 -37.34
N THR A 14 12.34 -7.74 -38.06
CA THR A 14 13.02 -7.49 -39.34
C THR A 14 12.13 -7.74 -40.55
N LYS A 15 11.13 -8.63 -40.42
CA LYS A 15 10.15 -8.90 -41.47
C LYS A 15 9.28 -7.67 -41.73
N VAL A 16 9.21 -7.32 -43.00
CA VAL A 16 8.35 -6.25 -43.50
C VAL A 16 6.96 -6.83 -43.77
N LEU A 17 5.95 -6.36 -43.04
CA LEU A 17 4.56 -6.68 -43.32
C LEU A 17 4.07 -5.92 -44.57
N HIS A 18 2.82 -6.19 -44.96
CA HIS A 18 2.16 -5.53 -46.07
C HIS A 18 2.28 -3.99 -45.96
N LYS A 19 2.62 -3.33 -47.07
CA LYS A 19 2.85 -1.86 -47.18
C LYS A 19 4.09 -1.32 -46.46
N ASN A 20 5.18 -2.06 -46.40
CA ASN A 20 6.46 -1.59 -45.86
C ASN A 20 6.47 -1.30 -44.35
N VAL A 21 5.46 -1.81 -43.62
CA VAL A 21 5.32 -1.60 -42.18
C VAL A 21 6.08 -2.69 -41.43
N LYS A 22 6.93 -2.30 -40.49
CA LYS A 22 7.62 -3.25 -39.58
C LYS A 22 6.73 -3.54 -38.38
N PHE A 23 6.85 -4.75 -37.83
CA PHE A 23 6.17 -5.08 -36.57
C PHE A 23 6.63 -4.13 -35.45
N CYS A 24 5.65 -3.55 -34.75
CA CYS A 24 5.89 -2.73 -33.57
C CYS A 24 5.06 -3.30 -32.42
N CYS A 25 5.77 -3.67 -31.34
CA CYS A 25 5.16 -4.16 -30.12
C CYS A 25 4.54 -2.98 -29.33
N SER A 26 3.45 -2.43 -29.87
CA SER A 26 2.73 -1.32 -29.27
C SER A 26 1.90 -1.77 -28.06
N LYS A 27 1.50 -0.82 -27.20
CA LYS A 27 0.59 -1.12 -26.08
C LYS A 27 -0.74 -1.71 -26.57
N ALA A 28 -1.23 -1.28 -27.73
CA ALA A 28 -2.44 -1.80 -28.35
C ALA A 28 -2.28 -3.28 -28.75
N TYR A 29 -1.17 -3.62 -29.40
CA TYR A 29 -0.85 -5.01 -29.75
C TYR A 29 -0.76 -5.91 -28.51
N VAL A 30 -0.08 -5.46 -27.45
CA VAL A 30 0.03 -6.23 -26.19
C VAL A 30 -1.35 -6.50 -25.60
N ARG A 31 -2.23 -5.49 -25.56
CA ARG A 31 -3.59 -5.63 -25.05
C ARG A 31 -4.42 -6.60 -25.87
N GLU A 32 -4.35 -6.53 -27.19
CA GLU A 32 -5.05 -7.42 -28.10
C GLU A 32 -4.54 -8.86 -27.97
N PHE A 33 -3.22 -9.04 -27.95
CA PHE A 33 -2.58 -10.33 -27.75
C PHE A 33 -2.99 -11.00 -26.43
N LEU A 34 -2.96 -10.25 -25.32
CA LEU A 34 -3.41 -10.76 -24.01
C LEU A 34 -4.91 -11.10 -24.03
N CYS A 35 -5.73 -10.29 -24.70
CA CYS A 35 -7.16 -10.56 -24.86
C CYS A 35 -7.40 -11.86 -25.66
N CYS A 36 -6.65 -12.10 -26.74
CA CYS A 36 -6.72 -13.34 -27.52
C CYS A 36 -6.34 -14.57 -26.68
N MET A 37 -5.44 -14.42 -25.71
CA MET A 37 -5.10 -15.47 -24.75
C MET A 37 -6.12 -15.64 -23.61
N GLY A 38 -7.21 -14.87 -23.61
CA GLY A 38 -8.24 -14.90 -22.57
C GLY A 38 -7.88 -14.12 -21.30
N TRP A 39 -6.96 -13.16 -21.38
CA TRP A 39 -6.56 -12.31 -20.26
C TRP A 39 -7.13 -10.90 -20.41
N GLY A 40 -7.55 -10.31 -19.30
CA GLY A 40 -8.08 -8.94 -19.24
C GLY A 40 -7.48 -8.15 -18.08
N GLN A 41 -7.44 -6.82 -18.25
CA GLN A 41 -7.07 -5.92 -17.17
C GLN A 41 -8.15 -5.91 -16.10
N ARG A 42 -7.76 -6.05 -14.82
CA ARG A 42 -8.67 -6.02 -13.67
C ARG A 42 -8.13 -5.09 -12.59
N ALA A 43 -9.04 -4.43 -11.89
CA ALA A 43 -8.72 -3.69 -10.68
C ALA A 43 -8.61 -4.67 -9.50
N ALA A 44 -7.66 -4.43 -8.60
CA ALA A 44 -7.59 -5.16 -7.35
C ALA A 44 -8.86 -4.88 -6.52
N THR A 45 -9.68 -5.89 -6.30
CA THR A 45 -10.87 -5.78 -5.45
C THR A 45 -10.60 -6.47 -4.12
N ARG A 46 -10.50 -5.70 -3.04
CA ARG A 46 -10.45 -6.25 -1.68
C ARG A 46 -11.88 -6.34 -1.15
N ALA A 47 -12.22 -7.47 -0.52
CA ALA A 47 -13.52 -7.66 0.11
C ALA A 47 -13.80 -6.56 1.14
N ALA A 48 -14.99 -5.97 1.08
CA ALA A 48 -15.44 -4.98 2.05
C ALA A 48 -15.46 -5.58 3.47
N GLN A 49 -14.99 -4.82 4.46
CA GLN A 49 -15.08 -5.20 5.86
C GLN A 49 -16.55 -5.44 6.24
N LYS A 50 -16.81 -6.58 6.89
CA LYS A 50 -18.14 -6.87 7.45
C LYS A 50 -18.34 -6.02 8.70
N LEU A 51 -19.31 -5.12 8.68
CA LEU A 51 -19.72 -4.37 9.85
C LEU A 51 -20.66 -5.21 10.73
N PRO A 52 -20.54 -5.12 12.07
CA PRO A 52 -21.53 -5.69 12.97
C PRO A 52 -22.91 -5.05 12.77
N GLU A 53 -23.97 -5.82 13.02
CA GLU A 53 -25.36 -5.36 12.86
C GLU A 53 -25.69 -4.17 13.79
N ASN A 54 -25.08 -4.11 14.97
CA ASN A 54 -25.29 -3.09 15.98
C ASN A 54 -24.26 -1.93 15.95
N HIS A 55 -23.47 -1.79 14.88
CA HIS A 55 -22.38 -0.80 14.82
C HIS A 55 -22.83 0.64 15.14
N GLN A 56 -24.01 1.07 14.66
CA GLN A 56 -24.53 2.41 14.91
C GLN A 56 -24.74 2.68 16.40
N ARG A 57 -25.27 1.69 17.12
CA ARG A 57 -25.49 1.77 18.57
C ARG A 57 -24.16 1.85 19.32
N LEU A 58 -23.18 1.04 18.94
CA LEU A 58 -21.85 1.03 19.57
C LEU A 58 -21.13 2.37 19.38
N ILE A 59 -21.20 2.95 18.18
CA ILE A 59 -20.63 4.28 17.89
C ILE A 59 -21.29 5.34 18.78
N TYR A 60 -22.63 5.33 18.87
CA TYR A 60 -23.36 6.29 19.68
C TYR A 60 -23.07 6.15 21.18
N GLU A 61 -23.03 4.93 21.70
CA GLU A 61 -22.70 4.67 23.11
C GLU A 61 -21.25 5.08 23.44
N SER A 62 -20.28 4.86 22.54
CA SER A 62 -18.90 5.32 22.74
C SER A 62 -18.83 6.84 22.84
N LEU A 63 -19.48 7.55 21.90
CA LEU A 63 -19.54 9.01 21.88
C LEU A 63 -20.09 9.58 23.19
N LEU A 64 -21.19 9.00 23.70
CA LEU A 64 -21.79 9.44 24.96
C LEU A 64 -20.86 9.20 26.16
N ARG A 65 -20.16 8.07 26.20
CA ARG A 65 -19.21 7.75 27.28
C ARG A 65 -18.04 8.72 27.28
N GLU A 66 -17.47 8.99 26.11
CA GLU A 66 -16.38 9.97 25.95
C GLU A 66 -16.84 11.37 26.39
N ALA A 67 -18.01 11.83 25.94
CA ALA A 67 -18.56 13.12 26.34
C ALA A 67 -18.81 13.23 27.86
N LEU A 68 -19.30 12.16 28.49
CA LEU A 68 -19.50 12.11 29.94
C LEU A 68 -18.18 12.18 30.71
N VAL A 69 -17.14 11.49 30.23
CA VAL A 69 -15.79 11.53 30.83
C VAL A 69 -15.22 12.95 30.73
N VAL A 70 -15.27 13.57 29.55
CA VAL A 70 -14.79 14.94 29.34
C VAL A 70 -15.53 15.92 30.25
N ARG A 71 -16.87 15.82 30.31
CA ARG A 71 -17.70 16.70 31.15
C ARG A 71 -17.44 16.52 32.65
N ASN A 72 -17.40 15.28 33.14
CA ASN A 72 -17.34 14.99 34.57
C ASN A 72 -15.95 15.24 35.17
N PHE A 73 -14.89 15.00 34.39
CA PHE A 73 -13.50 15.15 34.85
C PHE A 73 -12.83 16.42 34.31
N GLY A 74 -13.53 17.23 33.50
CA GLY A 74 -12.97 18.45 32.90
C GLY A 74 -11.72 18.17 32.08
N VAL A 75 -11.72 17.08 31.30
CA VAL A 75 -10.53 16.62 30.56
C VAL A 75 -10.11 17.71 29.56
N PRO A 76 -8.88 18.24 29.68
CA PRO A 76 -8.37 19.23 28.73
C PRO A 76 -8.26 18.67 27.32
N ASP A 77 -8.49 19.52 26.32
CA ASP A 77 -8.37 19.22 24.88
C ASP A 77 -7.02 18.57 24.49
N ARG A 78 -5.92 19.00 25.12
CA ARG A 78 -4.57 18.45 24.93
C ARG A 78 -4.41 16.99 25.35
N LEU A 79 -5.33 16.44 26.15
CA LEU A 79 -5.33 15.05 26.60
C LEU A 79 -6.34 14.18 25.83
N CYS A 80 -7.16 14.78 24.97
CA CYS A 80 -8.04 14.07 24.06
C CYS A 80 -7.23 13.69 22.81
N LEU A 81 -6.64 12.50 22.81
CA LEU A 81 -5.75 12.04 21.74
C LEU A 81 -6.49 11.11 20.79
N ASN A 82 -6.35 11.37 19.49
CA ASN A 82 -6.71 10.42 18.44
C ASN A 82 -5.43 9.82 17.87
N THR A 83 -5.28 8.50 18.01
CA THR A 83 -4.16 7.75 17.45
C THR A 83 -4.70 6.66 16.55
N ASP A 84 -4.15 6.55 15.35
CA ASP A 84 -4.50 5.48 14.42
C ASP A 84 -3.22 4.77 13.93
N GLN A 85 -3.37 3.55 13.47
CA GLN A 85 -2.29 2.75 12.92
C GLN A 85 -2.48 2.63 11.40
N THR A 86 -1.56 3.21 10.62
CA THR A 86 -1.59 3.13 9.16
C THR A 86 -0.40 2.36 8.59
N GLN A 87 -0.66 1.53 7.59
CA GLN A 87 0.37 0.74 6.91
C GLN A 87 0.93 1.57 5.74
N LEU A 88 2.19 2.00 5.84
CA LEU A 88 2.89 2.69 4.76
C LEU A 88 3.64 1.68 3.89
N VAL A 89 3.37 1.72 2.59
CA VAL A 89 3.99 0.82 1.60
C VAL A 89 5.22 1.50 1.00
N TYR A 90 6.38 0.82 1.03
CA TYR A 90 7.62 1.37 0.45
C TYR A 90 7.56 1.51 -1.07
N GLN A 91 6.78 0.66 -1.74
CA GLN A 91 6.60 0.67 -3.17
C GLN A 91 5.10 0.61 -3.47
N GLN A 92 4.55 1.66 -4.06
CA GLN A 92 3.18 1.63 -4.55
C GLN A 92 3.10 0.59 -5.68
N GLY A 93 2.37 -0.50 -5.44
CA GLY A 93 1.99 -1.43 -6.49
C GLY A 93 1.06 -0.73 -7.49
N VAL A 94 0.95 -1.30 -8.69
CA VAL A 94 -0.08 -0.89 -9.65
C VAL A 94 -1.42 -1.51 -9.26
N ASP A 95 -2.48 -0.71 -9.15
CA ASP A 95 -3.86 -1.17 -8.82
C ASP A 95 -4.50 -2.05 -9.90
N HIS A 96 -3.78 -2.25 -11.00
CA HIS A 96 -4.20 -3.00 -12.15
C HIS A 96 -3.21 -4.10 -12.49
N THR A 97 -3.75 -5.31 -12.66
CA THR A 97 -2.99 -6.45 -13.20
C THR A 97 -3.75 -7.08 -14.36
N TRP A 98 -3.05 -7.89 -15.15
CA TRP A 98 -3.63 -8.74 -16.17
C TRP A 98 -3.88 -10.11 -15.58
N ASN A 99 -5.12 -10.58 -15.63
CA ASN A 99 -5.47 -11.92 -15.17
C ASN A 99 -6.47 -12.60 -16.12
N LYS A 100 -6.64 -13.92 -16.01
CA LYS A 100 -7.57 -14.68 -16.85
C LYS A 100 -9.01 -14.18 -16.67
N HIS A 101 -9.79 -14.23 -17.75
CA HIS A 101 -11.21 -13.89 -17.70
C HIS A 101 -11.95 -14.84 -16.72
N ARG A 102 -12.81 -14.25 -15.88
CA ARG A 102 -13.69 -14.89 -14.88
C ARG A 102 -13.05 -15.30 -13.56
N GLU A 103 -11.83 -14.85 -13.26
CA GLU A 103 -11.28 -15.02 -11.91
C GLU A 103 -11.99 -14.11 -10.91
N ALA A 104 -12.50 -14.70 -9.82
CA ALA A 104 -13.30 -14.00 -8.82
C ALA A 104 -12.45 -13.14 -7.86
N GLN A 105 -11.17 -13.49 -7.69
CA GLN A 105 -10.21 -12.75 -6.87
C GLN A 105 -8.94 -12.57 -7.69
N VAL A 106 -8.47 -11.34 -7.80
CA VAL A 106 -7.30 -11.01 -8.61
C VAL A 106 -6.18 -10.58 -7.68
N HIS A 107 -5.16 -11.45 -7.57
CA HIS A 107 -3.95 -11.17 -6.81
C HIS A 107 -3.00 -10.29 -7.63
N VAL A 108 -2.42 -9.27 -6.98
CA VAL A 108 -1.44 -8.37 -7.60
C VAL A 108 -0.08 -8.58 -6.93
N LEU A 109 0.89 -9.06 -7.72
CA LEU A 109 2.30 -9.13 -7.29
C LEU A 109 2.79 -7.72 -6.94
N GLY A 110 3.30 -7.54 -5.72
CA GLY A 110 3.68 -6.26 -5.13
C GLY A 110 2.65 -5.64 -4.17
N HIS A 111 1.38 -6.07 -4.22
CA HIS A 111 0.40 -5.77 -3.18
C HIS A 111 0.45 -6.80 -2.04
N GLU A 112 0.88 -8.03 -2.34
CA GLU A 112 1.02 -9.12 -1.36
C GLU A 112 2.37 -9.13 -0.64
N GLU A 113 3.45 -8.84 -1.36
CA GLU A 113 4.80 -8.72 -0.80
C GLU A 113 4.94 -7.33 -0.16
N LYS A 114 4.31 -7.22 1.02
CA LYS A 114 4.22 -6.01 1.83
C LYS A 114 5.56 -5.66 2.45
N ARG A 115 6.46 -5.09 1.64
CA ARG A 115 7.49 -4.19 2.19
C ARG A 115 6.74 -2.96 2.69
N THR A 116 6.33 -3.03 3.95
CA THR A 116 5.59 -1.99 4.62
C THR A 116 6.10 -1.82 6.03
N PHE A 117 6.06 -0.60 6.52
CA PHE A 117 6.16 -0.33 7.94
C PHE A 117 4.85 0.25 8.43
N THR A 118 4.62 0.09 9.72
CA THR A 118 3.46 0.67 10.36
C THR A 118 3.84 2.02 10.91
N LEU A 119 3.06 3.06 10.59
CA LEU A 119 3.15 4.36 11.23
C LEU A 119 1.99 4.51 12.20
N VAL A 120 2.27 4.98 13.41
CA VAL A 120 1.26 5.36 14.40
C VAL A 120 1.30 6.89 14.53
N PRO A 121 0.52 7.63 13.72
CA PRO A 121 0.28 9.04 13.95
C PRO A 121 -0.67 9.27 15.14
N GLY A 122 -0.39 10.32 15.90
CA GLY A 122 -1.26 10.82 16.95
C GLY A 122 -1.51 12.32 16.82
N ILE A 123 -2.74 12.75 17.09
CA ILE A 123 -3.10 14.17 17.16
C ILE A 123 -4.01 14.42 18.36
N ALA A 124 -3.73 15.47 19.12
CA ALA A 124 -4.60 15.93 20.19
C ALA A 124 -5.76 16.77 19.64
N ALA A 125 -6.87 16.85 20.37
CA ALA A 125 -8.02 17.69 20.01
C ALA A 125 -7.66 19.19 19.97
N SER A 126 -6.60 19.59 20.68
CA SER A 126 -5.99 20.93 20.58
C SER A 126 -5.30 21.20 19.24
N GLY A 127 -5.16 20.19 18.37
CA GLY A 127 -4.41 20.24 17.12
C GLY A 127 -2.91 19.95 17.26
N HIS A 128 -2.43 19.67 18.48
CA HIS A 128 -1.04 19.31 18.71
C HIS A 128 -0.72 17.93 18.11
N LYS A 129 0.32 17.87 17.27
CA LYS A 129 0.78 16.61 16.66
C LYS A 129 1.68 15.88 17.65
N LEU A 130 1.39 14.61 17.89
CA LEU A 130 2.25 13.75 18.69
C LEU A 130 3.40 13.21 17.83
N PRO A 131 4.52 12.81 18.47
CA PRO A 131 5.59 12.09 17.80
C PRO A 131 5.06 10.86 17.06
N TYR A 132 5.55 10.65 15.84
CA TYR A 132 5.20 9.47 15.07
C TYR A 132 6.02 8.28 15.55
N GLN A 133 5.37 7.13 15.74
CA GLN A 133 6.05 5.87 15.97
C GLN A 133 6.08 5.05 14.69
N ALA A 134 7.27 4.69 14.23
CA ALA A 134 7.45 3.80 13.10
C ALA A 134 7.81 2.39 13.61
N VAL A 135 6.99 1.41 13.28
CA VAL A 135 7.19 0.00 13.64
C VAL A 135 7.61 -0.76 12.40
N PHE A 136 8.83 -1.28 12.43
CA PHE A 136 9.43 -2.07 11.35
C PHE A 136 9.53 -3.52 11.79
N ALA A 137 8.95 -4.46 11.02
CA ALA A 137 9.08 -5.91 11.27
C ALA A 137 8.76 -6.35 12.73
N GLY A 138 7.89 -5.62 13.45
CA GLY A 138 7.56 -5.90 14.85
C GLY A 138 8.54 -5.32 15.89
N GLN A 139 9.51 -4.52 15.46
CA GLN A 139 10.40 -3.75 16.33
C GLN A 139 10.06 -2.25 16.27
N GLU A 140 9.98 -1.64 17.44
CA GLU A 140 9.63 -0.22 17.59
C GLU A 140 10.89 0.65 17.44
N LEU A 141 10.82 1.65 16.57
CA LEU A 141 11.77 2.76 16.55
C LEU A 141 11.03 4.03 16.97
N LEU A 142 11.33 4.51 18.18
CA LEU A 142 10.86 5.82 18.65
C LEU A 142 11.66 6.92 17.96
N ALA A 143 11.00 7.73 17.13
CA ALA A 143 11.60 8.85 16.42
C ALA A 143 11.77 10.11 17.31
N GLU A 144 12.11 9.92 18.60
CA GLU A 144 12.47 11.01 19.50
C GLU A 144 13.98 11.05 19.68
N GLY A 145 14.67 11.81 18.83
CA GLY A 145 16.01 12.35 19.11
C GLY A 145 17.14 11.37 19.47
N LYS A 146 16.97 10.06 19.30
CA LYS A 146 18.01 9.05 19.52
C LYS A 146 18.46 8.48 18.19
N CYS A 147 19.78 8.44 18.02
CA CYS A 147 20.46 7.84 16.87
C CYS A 147 20.04 6.36 16.77
N ALA A 148 19.07 6.07 15.90
CA ALA A 148 18.63 4.71 15.64
C ALA A 148 19.70 4.00 14.79
N MET A 149 20.06 2.79 15.20
CA MET A 149 20.96 1.93 14.44
C MET A 149 20.11 0.95 13.63
N LEU A 150 20.25 0.97 12.30
CA LEU A 150 19.66 -0.08 11.46
C LEU A 150 20.59 -1.30 11.47
N GLN A 151 20.04 -2.48 11.79
CA GLN A 151 20.73 -3.75 11.61
C GLN A 151 20.53 -4.25 10.18
N ARG A 152 21.63 -4.50 9.48
CA ARG A 152 21.62 -5.21 8.20
C ARG A 152 21.47 -6.72 8.44
N GLY A 153 21.03 -7.45 7.42
CA GLY A 153 20.94 -8.91 7.43
C GLY A 153 22.27 -9.65 7.59
N ASP A 154 23.40 -8.93 7.58
CA ASP A 154 24.76 -9.43 7.87
C ASP A 154 25.18 -9.19 9.34
N GLY A 155 24.30 -8.62 10.17
CA GLY A 155 24.56 -8.30 11.58
C GLY A 155 25.29 -6.97 11.82
N SER A 156 25.66 -6.23 10.77
CA SER A 156 26.31 -4.92 10.91
C SER A 156 25.30 -3.81 11.26
N GLN A 157 25.72 -2.87 12.10
CA GLN A 157 24.90 -1.73 12.54
C GLN A 157 25.37 -0.44 11.86
N ILE A 158 24.44 0.33 11.29
CA ILE A 158 24.74 1.63 10.68
C ILE A 158 23.86 2.73 11.31
N PRO A 159 24.44 3.89 11.68
CA PRO A 159 23.67 5.01 12.19
C PRO A 159 22.77 5.58 11.09
N VAL A 160 21.48 5.76 11.42
CA VAL A 160 20.54 6.46 10.54
C VAL A 160 20.72 7.97 10.74
N PRO A 161 21.06 8.73 9.68
CA PRO A 161 21.18 10.18 9.81
C PRO A 161 19.81 10.79 10.15
N PRO A 162 19.77 11.83 11.01
CA PRO A 162 18.54 12.55 11.27
C PRO A 162 18.03 13.17 9.97
N LEU A 163 16.75 12.95 9.67
CA LEU A 163 16.06 13.67 8.59
C LEU A 163 15.94 15.13 9.01
N GLY A 164 16.65 16.02 8.31
CA GLY A 164 16.58 17.47 8.49
C GLY A 164 15.29 18.08 7.98
#